data_AF-A0A7J2SY38-F1
#
_entry.id   AF-A0A7J2SY38-F1
#
_cell.length_a   1.000
_cell.length_b   1.000
_cell.length_c   1.000
_cell.angle_alpha   90.00
_cell.angle_beta   90.00
_cell.angle_gamma   90.00
#
_symmetry.space_group_name_H-M   'P 1'
#
loop_
_entity.id
_entity.type
_entity.pdbx_description
1 polymer ?
#
loop_
_entity_poly.entity_id
_entity_poly.type
_entity_poly.pdbx_seq_one_letter_code
_entity_poly.pdbx_strand_id
1 'polypeptide(L)' 'MASPGELLDFEILRECGWMELKLANGAVIRVKVEPSAVMYAGNDPNSGLPIFMVSLGAIVSLSKIPQEMIRRQPPSGAYK' A
#
# COMPACT_ATOMS: atom_id res chain seq x y z
N MET A 1 27.14 12.82 -4.55
CA MET A 1 25.84 13.22 -5.13
C MET A 1 25.23 11.96 -5.71
N ALA A 2 23.94 11.72 -5.48
CA ALA A 2 23.27 10.54 -6.01
C ALA A 2 23.27 10.58 -7.55
N SER A 3 23.39 9.41 -8.17
CA SER A 3 23.33 9.23 -9.62
C SER A 3 21.91 8.88 -10.06
N PRO A 4 21.42 9.35 -11.23
CA PRO A 4 20.10 8.96 -11.71
C PRO A 4 19.95 7.43 -11.76
N GLY A 5 18.88 6.91 -11.18
CA GLY A 5 18.65 5.47 -11.03
C GLY A 5 19.14 4.88 -9.70
N GLU A 6 19.83 5.67 -8.87
CA GLU A 6 20.27 5.24 -7.55
C GLU A 6 19.10 5.12 -6.58
N LEU A 7 18.98 3.95 -5.95
CA LEU A 7 18.10 3.72 -4.81
C LEU A 7 18.67 4.39 -3.58
N LEU A 8 17.83 5.13 -2.87
CA LEU A 8 18.20 5.87 -1.68
C LEU A 8 17.67 5.15 -0.45
N ASP A 9 18.49 5.08 0.58
CA ASP A 9 18.04 4.76 1.92
C ASP A 9 17.16 5.91 2.45
N PHE A 10 16.11 5.55 3.19
CA PHE A 10 15.20 6.53 3.76
C PHE A 10 14.64 6.04 5.09
N GLU A 11 14.17 6.99 5.90
CA GLU A 11 13.41 6.73 7.12
C GLU A 11 12.03 7.39 7.03
N ILE A 12 11.02 6.75 7.60
CA ILE A 12 9.66 7.32 7.66
C ILE A 12 9.59 8.24 8.88
N LEU A 13 9.59 9.55 8.65
CA LEU A 13 9.46 10.55 9.72
C LEU A 13 8.01 10.73 10.20
N ARG A 14 7.03 10.48 9.32
CA ARG A 14 5.59 10.60 9.63
C ARG A 14 4.79 9.66 8.75
N GLU A 15 3.93 8.84 9.36
CA GLU A 15 3.03 7.94 8.63
C GLU A 15 1.63 8.54 8.38
N CYS A 16 0.98 8.11 7.30
CA CYS A 16 -0.40 8.50 6.96
C CYS A 16 -1.49 7.62 7.62
N GLY A 17 -1.11 6.66 8.46
CA GLY A 17 -2.04 5.77 9.15
C GLY A 17 -2.85 4.86 8.23
N TRP A 18 -3.86 4.19 8.80
CA TRP A 18 -4.82 3.36 8.06
C TRP A 18 -6.03 4.18 7.61
N MET A 19 -6.40 4.06 6.34
CA MET A 19 -7.68 4.52 5.80
C MET A 19 -8.74 3.44 5.96
N GLU A 20 -9.92 3.78 6.48
CA GLU A 20 -11.05 2.85 6.60
C GLU A 20 -12.11 3.14 5.54
N LEU A 21 -12.50 2.11 4.80
CA LEU A 21 -13.51 2.15 3.76
C LEU A 21 -14.70 1.31 4.21
N LYS A 22 -15.81 1.97 4.54
CA LYS A 22 -17.09 1.30 4.78
C LYS A 22 -17.81 1.12 3.45
N LEU A 23 -17.99 -0.13 3.04
CA LEU A 23 -18.70 -0.47 1.82
C LEU A 23 -20.21 -0.41 2.03
N ALA A 24 -20.97 -0.28 0.93
CA ALA A 24 -22.43 -0.19 0.96
C ALA A 24 -23.10 -1.43 1.60
N ASN A 25 -22.47 -2.60 1.50
CA ASN A 25 -22.92 -3.84 2.14
C ASN A 25 -22.51 -3.96 3.63
N GLY A 26 -21.93 -2.92 4.22
CA GLY A 26 -21.53 -2.90 5.62
C GLY A 26 -20.18 -3.55 5.93
N ALA A 27 -19.46 -4.08 4.93
CA ALA A 27 -18.08 -4.51 5.10
C ALA A 27 -17.16 -3.31 5.37
N VAL A 28 -16.09 -3.53 6.11
CA VAL A 28 -15.06 -2.52 6.38
C VAL A 28 -13.71 -3.04 5.93
N ILE A 29 -13.09 -2.32 5.01
CA ILE A 29 -11.72 -2.56 4.52
C ILE A 29 -10.82 -1.47 5.08
N ARG A 30 -9.65 -1.86 5.58
CA ARG A 30 -8.59 -0.95 6.01
C ARG A 30 -7.47 -1.01 4.98
N VAL A 31 -6.99 0.15 4.54
CA VAL A 31 -5.91 0.29 3.56
C VAL A 31 -4.81 1.15 4.16
N LYS A 32 -3.56 0.70 4.09
CA LYS A 32 -2.37 1.48 4.46
C LYS A 32 -1.44 1.54 3.26
N VAL A 33 -1.01 2.74 2.89
CA VAL A 33 0.00 2.93 1.84
C VAL A 33 1.38 2.95 2.50
N GLU A 34 2.29 2.15 1.98
CA GLU A 34 3.65 2.00 2.49
C GLU A 34 4.66 2.28 1.37
N PRO A 35 5.59 3.23 1.54
CA PRO A 35 6.68 3.40 0.60
C PRO A 35 7.64 2.22 0.65
N SER A 36 8.03 1.69 -0.52
CA SER A 36 8.89 0.52 -0.64
C SER A 36 10.28 0.84 -1.20
N ALA A 37 10.40 1.92 -1.98
CA ALA A 37 11.67 2.38 -2.51
C ALA A 37 11.60 3.87 -2.84
N VAL A 38 12.72 4.57 -2.67
CA VAL A 38 12.93 5.93 -3.17
C VAL A 38 14.11 5.90 -4.11
N MET A 39 13.97 6.48 -5.29
CA MET A 39 15.01 6.53 -6.30
C MET A 39 15.25 7.97 -6.73
N TYR A 40 16.51 8.38 -6.84
CA TYR A 40 16.84 9.67 -7.44
C TYR A 40 16.71 9.58 -8.98
N ALA A 41 15.92 10.46 -9.56
CA ALA A 41 15.58 10.44 -10.98
C ALA A 41 16.35 11.47 -11.83
N GLY A 42 17.28 12.21 -11.20
CA GLY A 42 17.94 13.35 -11.83
C GLY A 42 17.34 14.68 -11.40
N ASN A 43 17.68 15.74 -12.12
CA ASN A 43 17.18 17.09 -11.86
C ASN A 43 16.21 17.52 -12.97
N ASP A 44 15.19 18.29 -12.59
CA ASP A 44 14.33 18.99 -13.54
C ASP A 44 15.17 19.94 -14.41
N PRO A 45 15.07 19.89 -15.75
CA PRO A 45 15.93 20.65 -16.64
C PRO A 45 15.69 22.16 -16.61
N ASN A 46 14.55 22.63 -16.11
CA ASN A 46 14.21 24.05 -16.09
C ASN A 46 14.64 24.73 -14.78
N SER A 47 14.44 24.06 -13.65
CA SER A 47 14.70 24.58 -12.31
C SER A 47 15.99 24.06 -11.68
N GLY A 48 16.53 22.96 -12.18
CA GLY A 48 17.68 22.27 -11.59
C GLY A 48 17.38 21.54 -10.28
N LEU A 49 16.11 21.49 -9.84
CA LEU A 49 15.72 20.84 -8.59
C LEU A 49 15.71 19.31 -8.73
N PRO A 50 16.06 18.56 -7.67
CA PRO A 50 16.07 17.10 -7.70
C PRO A 50 14.67 16.52 -7.82
N ILE A 51 14.54 15.52 -8.68
CA ILE A 51 13.34 14.69 -8.84
C ILE A 51 13.60 13.36 -8.15
N PHE A 52 12.62 12.91 -7.37
CA PHE A 52 12.62 11.59 -6.74
C PHE A 52 11.41 10.81 -7.23
N MET A 53 11.62 9.53 -7.52
CA MET A 53 10.54 8.57 -7.74
C MET A 53 10.34 7.77 -6.45
N VAL A 54 9.09 7.67 -6.01
CA VAL A 54 8.72 6.88 -4.83
C VAL A 54 7.83 5.73 -5.26
N SER A 55 8.29 4.50 -5.03
CA SER A 55 7.49 3.30 -5.20
C SER A 55 6.63 3.09 -3.95
N LEU A 56 5.35 2.85 -4.16
CA LEU A 56 4.36 2.66 -3.10
C LEU A 56 3.72 1.28 -3.22
N GLY A 57 3.56 0.60 -2.08
CA GLY A 57 2.70 -0.57 -1.92
C GLY A 57 1.45 -0.22 -1.12
N ALA A 58 0.40 -1.03 -1.26
CA ALA A 58 -0.80 -0.94 -0.44
C ALA A 58 -0.97 -2.23 0.37
N ILE A 59 -1.07 -2.10 1.68
CA ILE A 59 -1.50 -3.17 2.57
C ILE A 59 -3.01 -3.05 2.75
N VAL A 60 -3.73 -4.14 2.47
CA VAL A 60 -5.19 -4.19 2.54
C VAL A 60 -5.61 -5.24 3.56
N SER A 61 -6.50 -4.87 4.47
CA SER A 61 -7.02 -5.74 5.53
C SER A 61 -8.55 -5.67 5.59
N LEU A 62 -9.22 -6.82 5.71
CA LEU A 62 -10.66 -6.87 5.99
C LEU A 62 -10.87 -6.81 7.51
N SER A 63 -11.48 -5.73 7.98
CA SER A 63 -11.73 -5.50 9.40
C SER A 63 -13.11 -5.98 9.85
N LYS A 64 -14.12 -5.86 8.98
CA LYS A 64 -15.47 -6.32 9.26
C LYS A 64 -16.06 -6.97 8.03
N ILE A 65 -16.55 -8.20 8.19
CA ILE A 65 -17.23 -8.96 7.15
C ILE A 65 -18.68 -9.18 7.59
N PRO A 66 -19.67 -8.80 6.77
CA PRO A 66 -21.06 -9.17 6.99
C PRO A 66 -21.22 -10.71 7.03
N GLN A 67 -22.02 -11.23 7.97
CA GLN A 67 -22.15 -12.67 8.22
C GLN A 67 -22.67 -13.44 6.99
N GLU A 68 -23.55 -12.82 6.22
CA GLU A 68 -24.10 -13.35 4.98
C GLU A 68 -23.05 -13.57 3.88
N MET A 69 -21.91 -12.88 3.96
CA MET A 69 -20.78 -13.07 3.03
C MET A 69 -19.85 -14.21 3.46
N ILE A 70 -19.90 -14.64 4.72
CA ILE A 70 -19.07 -15.72 5.23
C ILE A 70 -19.66 -17.05 4.73
N ARG A 71 -19.18 -17.50 3.56
CA ARG A 71 -19.42 -18.86 3.11
C ARG A 71 -18.65 -19.80 4.04
N ARG A 72 -19.36 -20.55 4.87
CA ARG A 72 -18.77 -21.69 5.58
C ARG A 72 -18.22 -22.65 4.51
N GLN A 73 -16.92 -22.90 4.52
CA GLN A 73 -16.40 -24.02 3.75
C GLN A 73 -17.17 -25.27 4.23
N PRO A 74 -17.67 -26.13 3.31
CA PRO A 74 -18.12 -27.45 3.75
C PRO A 74 -16.93 -28.12 4.46
N PRO A 75 -17.17 -28.83 5.58
CA PRO A 75 -16.10 -29.45 6.36
C PRO A 75 -15.19 -30.26 5.43
N SER A 76 -13.88 -30.15 5.67
CA SER A 76 -12.81 -30.81 4.91
C SER A 76 -13.02 -32.33 4.88
N GLY A 77 -13.82 -32.80 3.92
CA GLY A 77 -14.16 -34.20 3.72
C GLY A 77 -14.86 -34.48 2.39
N ALA A 78 -14.97 -33.49 1.50
CA ALA A 78 -15.67 -33.59 0.23
C ALA A 78 -14.77 -33.87 -0.99
N TYR A 79 -13.47 -34.09 -0.79
CA TYR A 79 -12.59 -34.64 -1.82
C TYR A 79 -12.11 -36.03 -1.36
N LYS A 80 -12.76 -37.06 -1.90
CA LYS A 80 -12.23 -38.43 -1.99
C LYS A 80 -11.64 -38.61 -3.38
#